data_AF-A0A951DX21-F1
#
_entry.id   AF-A0A951DX21-F1
#
_cell.length_a   1.000
_cell.length_b   1.000
_cell.length_c   1.000
_cell.angle_alpha   90.00
_cell.angle_beta   90.00
_cell.angle_gamma   90.00
#
_symmetry.space_group_name_H-M   'P 1'
#
loop_
_entity.id
_entity.type
_entity.pdbx_description
1 polymer ?
#
loop_
_entity_poly.entity_id
_entity_poly.type
_entity_poly.pdbx_seq_one_letter_code
_entity_poly.pdbx_strand_id
1 'polypeptide(L)'
;MKRLTRRTILAAAPSALAFAALPARGANQYGPGVTDAEIKIGNTCFYTGPASSYGTIGKAMAAYYKMVNEQGGVNGRKINFIS
;
A
#
# COMPACT_ATOMS: atom_id res chain seq x y z
N MET A 1 -43.89 -22.38 -10.86
CA MET A 1 -42.91 -21.59 -10.08
C MET A 1 -42.64 -22.33 -8.76
N LYS A 2 -41.44 -22.88 -8.56
CA LYS A 2 -41.12 -23.64 -7.33
C LYS A 2 -41.04 -22.65 -6.16
N ARG A 3 -41.92 -22.80 -5.16
CA ARG A 3 -41.88 -21.99 -3.93
C ARG A 3 -40.61 -22.32 -3.17
N LEU A 4 -39.75 -21.34 -2.94
CA LEU A 4 -38.61 -21.48 -2.04
C LEU A 4 -39.13 -21.58 -0.61
N THR A 5 -38.90 -22.74 0.02
CA THR A 5 -39.36 -23.05 1.38
C THR A 5 -38.29 -22.63 2.39
N ARG A 6 -38.68 -22.23 3.60
CA ARG A 6 -37.73 -21.87 4.70
C ARG A 6 -36.65 -22.93 4.94
N ARG A 7 -36.96 -24.20 4.72
CA ARG A 7 -36.01 -25.33 4.82
C ARG A 7 -34.90 -25.27 3.77
N THR A 8 -35.19 -24.78 2.58
CA THR A 8 -34.23 -24.62 1.48
C THR A 8 -33.25 -23.48 1.77
N ILE A 9 -33.70 -22.44 2.49
CA ILE A 9 -32.87 -21.31 2.90
C ILE A 9 -31.93 -21.72 4.05
N LEU A 10 -32.43 -22.45 5.06
CA LEU A 10 -31.59 -22.94 6.15
C LEU A 10 -30.54 -23.97 5.68
N ALA A 11 -30.88 -24.83 4.72
CA ALA A 11 -29.95 -25.83 4.18
C ALA A 11 -28.79 -25.21 3.37
N ALA A 12 -28.94 -23.98 2.88
CA ALA A 12 -27.92 -23.26 2.13
C ALA A 12 -27.01 -22.35 3.00
N ALA A 13 -27.34 -22.18 4.29
CA ALA A 13 -26.56 -21.34 5.20
C ALA A 13 -25.13 -21.86 5.48
N PRO A 14 -24.87 -23.18 5.62
CA PRO A 14 -23.51 -23.67 5.86
C PRO A 14 -22.57 -23.45 4.67
N SER A 15 -23.10 -23.55 3.44
CA SER A 15 -22.34 -23.38 2.20
C SER A 15 -22.02 -21.91 1.90
N ALA A 16 -22.83 -20.96 2.36
CA ALA A 16 -22.53 -19.53 2.27
C ALA A 16 -21.40 -19.10 3.24
N LEU A 17 -21.33 -19.71 4.43
CA LEU A 17 -20.25 -19.46 5.40
C LEU A 17 -18.89 -20.01 4.94
N ALA A 18 -18.88 -21.09 4.16
CA ALA A 18 -17.66 -21.66 3.59
C ALA A 18 -16.96 -20.73 2.58
N PHE A 19 -17.70 -19.84 1.91
CA PHE A 19 -17.15 -18.86 0.98
C PHE A 19 -16.51 -17.64 1.68
N ALA A 20 -16.94 -17.32 2.91
CA ALA A 20 -16.42 -16.20 3.69
C ALA A 20 -15.06 -16.49 4.35
N ALA A 21 -14.63 -17.75 4.39
CA ALA A 21 -13.38 -18.19 4.99
C ALA A 21 -12.22 -18.30 4.00
N LEU A 22 -12.42 -17.97 2.72
CA LEU A 22 -11.32 -17.91 1.76
C LEU A 22 -10.40 -16.75 2.17
N PRO A 23 -9.11 -17.00 2.48
CA PRO A 23 -8.17 -15.89 2.65
C PRO A 23 -8.21 -15.10 1.34
N ALA A 24 -8.42 -13.79 1.43
CA ALA A 24 -8.42 -12.90 0.28
C ALA A 24 -7.09 -13.11 -0.45
N ARG A 25 -7.13 -13.84 -1.58
CA ARG A 25 -5.96 -14.09 -2.43
C ARG A 25 -5.68 -12.84 -3.27
N GLY A 26 -5.33 -11.77 -2.58
CA GLY A 26 -4.52 -10.69 -3.09
C GLY A 26 -3.19 -10.76 -2.37
N ALA A 27 -2.39 -11.80 -2.66
CA ALA A 27 -0.98 -11.76 -2.28
C ALA A 27 -0.43 -10.54 -3.00
N ASN A 28 -0.21 -9.46 -2.27
CA ASN A 28 0.20 -8.21 -2.86
C ASN A 28 1.51 -8.44 -3.61
N GLN A 29 1.42 -8.56 -4.94
CA GLN A 29 2.58 -8.68 -5.82
C GLN A 29 3.19 -7.29 -5.94
N TYR A 30 3.81 -6.85 -4.85
CA TYR A 30 4.53 -5.61 -4.80
C TYR A 30 5.83 -5.72 -5.59
N GLY A 31 6.18 -4.65 -6.30
CA GLY A 31 7.52 -4.50 -6.82
C GLY A 31 8.55 -4.36 -5.68
N PRO A 32 9.85 -4.49 -5.99
CA PRO A 32 10.91 -4.26 -5.03
C PRO A 32 10.74 -2.92 -4.29
N GLY A 33 10.96 -2.93 -2.97
CA GLY A 33 10.85 -1.74 -2.13
C GLY A 33 9.43 -1.36 -1.71
N VAL A 34 8.39 -2.10 -2.11
CA VAL A 34 7.00 -1.83 -1.69
C VAL A 34 6.50 -2.93 -0.75
N THR A 35 5.83 -2.52 0.32
CA THR A 35 5.16 -3.40 1.28
C THR A 35 3.75 -2.88 1.59
N ASP A 36 3.02 -3.55 2.48
CA ASP A 36 1.72 -3.07 2.96
C ASP A 36 1.83 -1.76 3.75
N ALA A 37 3.01 -1.46 4.33
CA ALA A 37 3.22 -0.32 5.22
C ALA A 37 4.07 0.81 4.60
N GLU A 38 5.05 0.46 3.77
CA GLU A 38 6.02 1.43 3.24
C GLU A 38 6.32 1.28 1.74
N ILE A 39 6.74 2.40 1.15
CA ILE A 39 7.33 2.49 -0.19
C ILE A 39 8.74 3.06 -0.03
N LYS A 40 9.77 2.28 -0.35
CA LYS A 40 11.18 2.71 -0.32
C LYS A 40 11.57 3.36 -1.64
N ILE A 41 12.14 4.55 -1.54
CA ILE A 41 12.64 5.31 -2.70
C ILE A 41 14.08 5.70 -2.42
N GLY A 42 15.00 5.28 -3.29
CA GLY A 42 16.38 5.75 -3.30
C GLY A 42 16.54 6.99 -4.18
N ASN A 43 17.38 7.93 -3.76
CA ASN A 43 17.72 9.12 -4.52
C ASN A 43 19.23 9.27 -4.68
N THR A 44 19.64 9.69 -5.87
CA THR A 44 21.01 10.08 -6.15
C THR A 44 21.04 11.59 -6.35
N CYS A 45 21.75 12.30 -5.48
CA CYS A 45 21.85 13.76 -5.56
C CYS A 45 23.29 14.23 -5.32
N PHE A 46 23.57 15.43 -5.78
CA PHE A 46 24.89 16.07 -5.67
C PHE A 46 24.99 16.76 -4.31
N TYR A 47 25.37 16.05 -3.26
CA TYR A 47 25.52 16.63 -1.93
C TYR A 47 26.87 17.29 -1.68
N THR A 48 27.87 16.93 -2.48
CA THR A 48 29.25 17.39 -2.34
C THR A 48 29.82 17.80 -3.70
N GLY A 49 30.97 18.49 -3.69
CA GLY A 49 31.66 18.94 -4.89
C GLY A 49 31.08 20.22 -5.51
N PRO A 50 31.52 20.59 -6.73
CA PRO A 50 31.15 21.86 -7.38
C PRO A 50 29.66 22.05 -7.63
N ALA A 51 28.94 20.93 -7.81
CA ALA A 51 27.51 20.89 -8.05
C ALA A 51 26.67 20.75 -6.75
N SER A 52 27.29 20.89 -5.57
CA SER A 52 26.65 20.65 -4.27
C SER A 52 25.43 21.53 -3.97
N SER A 53 25.29 22.67 -4.64
CA SER A 53 24.11 23.54 -4.54
C SER A 53 22.82 22.80 -4.91
N TYR A 54 22.88 21.84 -5.84
CA TYR A 54 21.76 20.99 -6.23
C TYR A 54 21.35 19.99 -5.14
N GLY A 55 22.18 19.73 -4.13
CA GLY A 55 21.82 18.92 -2.95
C GLY A 55 20.60 19.43 -2.19
N THR A 56 20.27 20.72 -2.35
CA THR A 56 19.04 21.33 -1.84
C THR A 56 17.78 20.67 -2.43
N ILE A 57 17.84 20.16 -3.66
CA ILE A 57 16.74 19.44 -4.30
C ILE A 57 16.44 18.15 -3.52
N GLY A 58 17.46 17.38 -3.15
CA GLY A 58 17.32 16.18 -2.30
C GLY A 58 16.65 16.50 -0.96
N LYS A 59 17.08 17.58 -0.30
CA LYS A 59 16.49 18.05 0.97
C LYS A 59 15.03 18.48 0.80
N ALA A 60 14.69 19.18 -0.28
CA ALA A 60 13.33 19.60 -0.59
C ALA A 60 12.42 18.38 -0.84
N MET A 61 12.90 17.37 -1.58
CA MET A 61 12.18 16.11 -1.78
C MET A 61 11.92 15.39 -0.45
N ALA A 62 12.92 15.30 0.43
CA ALA A 62 12.75 14.68 1.75
C ALA A 62 11.68 15.40 2.59
N ALA A 63 11.68 16.73 2.61
CA ALA A 63 10.68 17.53 3.31
C ALA A 63 9.27 17.33 2.71
N TYR A 64 9.17 17.26 1.39
CA TYR A 64 7.91 16.99 0.69
C TYR A 64 7.34 15.62 1.06
N TYR A 65 8.16 14.56 1.01
CA TYR A 65 7.69 13.22 1.37
C TYR A 65 7.32 13.09 2.85
N LYS A 66 7.99 13.85 3.75
CA LYS A 66 7.56 13.96 5.15
C LYS A 66 6.14 14.53 5.25
N MET A 67 5.86 15.63 4.53
CA MET A 67 4.53 16.23 4.48
C MET A 67 3.48 15.26 3.91
N VAL A 68 3.79 14.55 2.82
CA VAL A 68 2.89 13.52 2.25
C VAL A 68 2.60 12.43 3.28
N ASN A 69 3.62 11.99 4.02
CA ASN A 69 3.45 11.01 5.09
C ASN A 69 2.56 11.54 6.22
N GLU A 70 2.71 12.79 6.63
CA GLU A 70 1.84 13.43 7.62
C GLU A 70 0.38 13.48 7.15
N GLN A 71 0.14 13.59 5.84
CA GLN A 71 -1.19 13.59 5.21
C GLN A 71 -1.76 12.19 4.91
N GLY A 72 -1.13 11.13 5.42
CA GLY A 72 -1.63 9.76 5.29
C GLY A 72 -0.82 8.88 4.33
N GLY A 73 0.18 9.44 3.65
CA GLY A 73 1.03 8.70 2.71
C GLY A 73 0.34 8.41 1.38
N VAL A 74 0.86 7.42 0.64
CA VAL A 74 0.35 7.03 -0.68
C VAL A 74 -0.39 5.71 -0.55
N ASN A 75 -1.71 5.72 -0.79
CA ASN A 75 -2.56 4.54 -0.61
C ASN A 75 -2.40 3.90 0.79
N GLY A 76 -2.25 4.74 1.82
CA GLY A 76 -2.01 4.30 3.21
C GLY A 76 -0.58 3.86 3.53
N ARG A 77 0.36 3.90 2.58
CA ARG A 77 1.77 3.53 2.78
C ARG A 77 2.63 4.77 3.01
N LYS A 78 3.53 4.69 3.98
CA LYS A 78 4.52 5.76 4.21
C LYS A 78 5.67 5.66 3.20
N ILE A 79 6.11 6.81 2.70
CA ILE A 79 7.30 6.90 1.86
C ILE A 79 8.53 6.90 2.78
N ASN A 80 9.43 5.95 2.55
CA ASN A 80 10.74 5.88 3.16
C ASN A 80 11.78 6.34 2.13
N PHE A 81 12.15 7.62 2.22
CA PHE A 81 13.03 8.26 1.26
C PHE A 81 14.48 8.22 1.75
N ILE A 82 15.34 7.54 0.99
CA ILE A 82 16.78 7.39 1.28
C ILE A 82 17.53 8.39 0.43
N SER A 83 18.11 9.40 1.08
CA SER A 83 18.66 10.59 0.46
C SER A 83 19.88 11.08 1.23
#